data_AF-A0A7C2QB90-F1
#
_entry.id   AF-A0A7C2QB90-F1
#
_cell.length_a   1.000
_cell.length_b   1.000
_cell.length_c   1.000
_cell.angle_alpha   90.00
_cell.angle_beta   90.00
_cell.angle_gamma   90.00
#
_symmetry.space_group_name_H-M   'P 1'
#
loop_
_entity.id
_entity.type
_entity.pdbx_description
1 polymer ?
#
loop_
_entity_poly.entity_id
_entity_poly.type
_entity_poly.pdbx_seq_one_letter_code
_entity_poly.pdbx_strand_id
1 'polypeptide(L)'
;MRAFYNLSTSVKLGIGFGTCVLLTVAVGVFSLVQLAKVNQPAREVVEHHLANAIAFGEIDSNMQQLRAREFRHMLAIGNMQEMQATEAAARKNIEAVDETFKQYEASLRGAEDRQTFEELKSAWAEYVVLHHQLIQLNRQGKRDEAERFVAEKMRPVLRERLDPLIHKIDEEIAQKSKRAETVIEETYQRARLWTGIFVVCAVLVSSLFGWLISRYLTGVVRQMMRGMENLRTGDLASLQQAMQAMEQGNLTAEVVTQTPPLNLSTRDEFGTLARTYNAMLDGIHEIGHAFAKAQESMRNALIQAAQAAGEVSGASGELAGSTEQSGQASTEIARGSEQLAQQATAAAQAMDNLDRAIRTVQQGSEAQREAAQQAEEGMRQAAKAVEEVARSAQQM
;
A
#
# COMPACT_ATOMS: atom_id res chain seq x y z
N MET A 1 21.99 0.36 -2.31
CA MET A 1 20.65 0.64 -2.91
C MET A 1 19.91 -0.62 -3.37
N ARG A 2 20.48 -1.53 -4.19
CA ARG A 2 19.77 -2.74 -4.66
C ARG A 2 19.23 -3.67 -3.55
N ALA A 3 19.93 -3.78 -2.41
CA ALA A 3 19.47 -4.59 -1.28
C ALA A 3 18.18 -4.05 -0.64
N PHE A 4 18.06 -2.72 -0.48
CA PHE A 4 16.87 -2.10 0.11
C PHE A 4 15.62 -2.32 -0.74
N TYR A 5 15.76 -2.24 -2.07
CA TYR A 5 14.63 -2.45 -2.99
C TYR A 5 14.08 -3.89 -2.99
N ASN A 6 14.89 -4.87 -2.58
CA ASN A 6 14.49 -6.27 -2.53
C ASN A 6 13.90 -6.71 -1.17
N LEU A 7 13.87 -5.82 -0.18
CA LEU A 7 13.22 -6.09 1.10
C LEU A 7 11.70 -6.08 0.94
N SER A 8 11.00 -6.85 1.78
CA SER A 8 9.54 -6.78 1.86
C SER A 8 9.09 -5.37 2.24
N THR A 9 7.87 -5.02 1.83
CA THR A 9 7.27 -3.71 2.10
C THR A 9 7.14 -3.47 3.61
N SER A 10 6.82 -4.53 4.36
CA SER A 10 6.80 -4.50 5.83
C SER A 10 8.15 -4.13 6.44
N VAL A 11 9.26 -4.69 5.93
CA VAL A 11 10.60 -4.36 6.43
C VAL A 11 11.01 -2.95 6.02
N LYS A 12 10.66 -2.48 4.81
CA LYS A 12 10.93 -1.09 4.39
C LYS A 12 10.24 -0.08 5.30
N LEU A 13 8.95 -0.28 5.58
CA LEU A 13 8.18 0.53 6.53
C LEU A 13 8.74 0.41 7.94
N GLY A 14 9.08 -0.81 8.38
CA GLY A 14 9.67 -1.07 9.68
C GLY A 14 11.01 -0.37 9.89
N ILE A 15 11.88 -0.31 8.87
CA ILE A 15 13.12 0.47 8.91
C ILE A 15 12.82 1.97 9.03
N GLY A 16 11.87 2.48 8.25
CA GLY A 16 11.47 3.89 8.31
C GLY A 16 10.94 4.29 9.69
N PHE A 17 9.87 3.62 10.15
CA PHE A 17 9.27 3.89 11.46
C PHE A 17 10.22 3.54 12.62
N GLY A 18 10.95 2.43 12.52
CA GLY A 18 11.93 2.02 13.52
C GLY A 18 13.04 3.05 13.67
N THR A 19 13.51 3.65 12.58
CA THR A 19 14.47 4.76 12.64
C THR A 19 13.87 5.98 13.33
N CYS A 20 12.63 6.36 13.01
CA CYS A 20 11.94 7.47 13.70
C CYS A 20 11.79 7.23 15.21
N VAL A 21 11.41 6.01 15.60
CA VAL A 21 11.28 5.62 17.01
C VAL A 21 12.64 5.65 17.71
N LEU A 22 13.67 5.06 17.09
CA LEU A 22 15.02 5.03 17.63
C LEU A 22 15.59 6.43 17.79
N LEU A 23 15.39 7.33 16.82
CA LEU A 23 15.80 8.72 16.92
C LEU A 23 15.04 9.47 18.03
N THR A 24 13.74 9.24 18.17
CA THR A 24 12.94 9.81 19.27
C THR A 24 13.46 9.35 20.63
N VAL A 25 13.75 8.05 20.79
CA VAL A 25 14.33 7.50 22.01
C VAL A 25 15.72 8.09 22.27
N ALA A 26 16.57 8.18 21.25
CA ALA A 26 17.90 8.76 21.37
C ALA A 26 17.85 10.23 21.80
N VAL A 27 16.96 11.04 21.21
CA VAL A 27 16.71 12.43 21.63
C VAL A 27 16.21 12.49 23.07
N GLY A 28 15.27 11.62 23.45
CA GLY A 28 14.73 11.56 24.81
C GLY A 28 15.80 11.23 25.85
N VAL A 29 16.56 10.16 25.61
CA VAL A 29 17.68 9.75 26.48
C VAL A 29 18.75 10.83 26.56
N PHE A 30 19.13 11.42 25.43
CA PHE A 30 20.10 12.52 25.40
C PHE A 30 19.61 13.72 26.22
N SER A 31 18.34 14.09 26.07
CA SER A 31 17.72 15.20 26.82
C SER A 31 17.73 14.93 28.32
N LEU A 32 17.40 13.70 28.74
CA LEU A 32 17.44 13.29 30.15
C LEU A 32 18.86 13.35 30.72
N VAL A 33 19.86 12.90 29.96
CA VAL A 33 21.27 12.97 30.36
C VAL A 33 21.73 14.42 30.51
N GLN A 34 21.34 15.31 29.59
CA GLN A 34 21.69 16.73 29.67
C GLN A 34 20.99 17.42 30.84
N LEU A 35 19.73 17.09 31.12
CA LEU A 35 19.02 17.60 32.28
C LEU A 35 19.65 17.14 33.60
N ALA A 36 20.12 15.88 33.67
CA ALA A 36 20.84 15.36 34.82
C ALA A 36 22.15 16.13 35.09
N LYS A 37 22.87 16.54 34.03
CA LYS A 37 24.09 17.37 34.16
C LYS A 37 23.80 18.79 34.66
N VAL A 38 22.63 19.36 34.37
CA VAL A 38 22.22 20.66 34.91
C VAL A 38 21.78 20.52 36.38
N ASN A 39 21.19 19.39 36.74
CA ASN A 39 20.67 19.16 38.09
C ASN A 39 21.77 19.05 39.16
N GLN A 40 22.95 18.51 38.83
CA GLN A 40 24.04 18.33 39.81
C GLN A 40 24.60 19.67 40.32
N PRO A 41 25.00 20.64 39.46
CA PRO A 41 25.40 21.98 39.92
C PRO A 41 24.26 22.74 40.61
N ALA A 42 23.02 22.58 40.16
CA ALA A 42 21.86 23.20 40.80
C ALA A 42 21.66 22.69 42.24
N ARG A 43 21.85 21.39 42.50
CA ARG A 43 21.84 20.83 43.85
C ARG A 43 22.98 21.38 44.69
N GLU A 44 24.18 21.50 44.14
CA GLU A 44 25.32 22.07 44.87
C GLU A 44 25.06 23.51 45.32
N VAL A 45 24.37 24.32 44.50
CA VAL A 45 23.92 25.66 44.90
C VAL A 45 22.95 25.62 46.08
N VAL A 46 21.92 24.77 46.02
CA VAL A 46 20.88 24.73 47.05
C VAL A 46 21.38 24.08 48.34
N GLU A 47 22.03 22.93 48.25
CA GLU A 47 22.44 22.12 49.40
C GLU A 47 23.70 22.65 50.09
N HIS A 48 24.56 23.40 49.40
CA HIS A 48 25.82 23.90 49.96
C HIS A 48 25.90 25.43 49.97
N HIS A 49 25.81 26.09 48.82
CA HIS A 49 26.03 27.55 48.78
C HIS A 49 24.95 28.33 49.52
N LEU A 50 23.68 27.99 49.31
CA LEU A 50 22.55 28.64 49.98
C LEU A 50 22.52 28.30 51.48
N ALA A 51 22.73 27.03 51.84
CA ALA A 51 22.79 26.60 53.24
C ALA A 51 23.91 27.32 54.00
N ASN A 52 25.09 27.45 53.40
CA ASN A 52 26.22 28.17 53.99
C ASN A 52 25.94 29.67 54.11
N ALA A 53 25.28 30.28 53.12
CA ALA A 53 24.88 31.68 53.17
C ALA A 53 23.89 31.96 54.30
N ILE A 54 22.89 31.07 54.50
CA ILE A 54 21.91 31.20 55.58
C ILE A 54 22.60 31.04 56.94
N ALA A 55 23.38 29.98 57.13
CA ALA A 55 24.09 29.74 58.39
C ALA A 55 25.04 30.90 58.73
N PHE A 56 25.76 31.43 57.74
CA PHE A 56 26.64 32.56 57.96
C PHE A 56 25.88 33.87 58.25
N GLY A 57 24.76 34.11 57.58
CA GLY A 57 23.88 35.23 57.90
C GLY A 57 23.29 35.17 59.31
N GLU A 58 23.00 33.96 59.82
CA GLU A 58 22.60 33.76 61.22
C GLU A 58 23.73 34.08 62.21
N ILE A 59 24.97 33.69 61.88
CA ILE A 59 26.17 34.03 62.65
C ILE A 59 26.30 35.55 62.76
N ASP A 60 26.38 36.25 61.63
CA ASP A 60 26.53 37.71 61.63
C ASP A 60 25.36 38.38 62.35
N SER A 61 24.12 37.97 62.07
CA SER A 61 22.94 38.52 62.75
C SER A 61 23.00 38.37 64.27
N ASN A 62 23.39 37.20 64.79
CA ASN A 62 23.52 37.00 66.23
C ASN A 62 24.68 37.79 66.84
N MET A 63 25.80 37.94 66.12
CA MET A 63 26.91 38.81 66.55
C MET A 63 26.49 40.29 66.62
N GLN A 64 25.74 40.78 65.62
CA GLN A 64 25.19 42.15 65.60
C GLN A 64 24.16 42.35 66.72
N GLN A 65 23.30 41.36 66.96
CA GLN A 65 22.34 41.39 68.07
C GLN A 65 23.05 41.41 69.41
N LEU A 66 24.11 40.61 69.61
CA LEU A 66 24.93 40.66 70.82
C LEU A 66 25.46 42.08 71.06
N ARG A 67 26.03 42.72 70.04
CA ARG A 67 26.51 44.11 70.11
C ARG A 67 25.42 45.08 70.54
N ALA A 68 24.21 44.96 69.97
CA ALA A 68 23.07 45.79 70.36
C ALA A 68 22.65 45.54 71.83
N ARG A 69 22.74 44.29 72.31
CA ARG A 69 22.46 43.93 73.70
C ARG A 69 23.52 44.46 74.65
N GLU A 70 24.80 44.44 74.30
CA GLU A 70 25.88 45.03 75.08
C GLU A 70 25.66 46.53 75.30
N PHE A 71 25.31 47.25 74.23
CA PHE A 71 24.98 48.67 74.32
C PHE A 71 23.75 48.91 75.20
N ARG A 72 22.69 48.13 75.03
CA ARG A 72 21.50 48.21 75.90
C ARG A 72 21.81 47.92 77.36
N HIS A 73 22.70 46.96 77.63
CA HIS A 73 23.13 46.62 78.98
C HIS A 73 23.88 47.79 79.66
N MET A 74 24.69 48.52 78.90
CA MET A 74 25.39 49.73 79.37
C MET A 74 24.43 50.89 79.67
N LEU A 75 23.36 51.04 78.89
CA LEU A 75 22.30 52.01 79.16
C LEU A 75 21.49 51.66 80.42
N ALA A 76 21.31 50.36 80.68
CA ALA A 76 20.54 49.83 81.81
C ALA A 76 21.29 49.87 83.15
N ILE A 77 22.51 50.40 83.23
CA ILE A 77 23.25 50.54 84.50
C ILE A 77 22.38 51.27 85.54
N GLY A 78 22.17 50.62 86.70
CA GLY A 78 21.28 51.09 87.75
C GLY A 78 19.87 50.47 87.73
N ASN A 79 19.52 49.74 86.66
CA ASN A 79 18.28 48.96 86.53
C ASN A 79 18.60 47.46 86.45
N MET A 80 18.66 46.80 87.62
CA MET A 80 19.08 45.40 87.71
C MET A 80 18.19 44.43 86.91
N GLN A 81 16.89 44.70 86.83
CA GLN A 81 15.96 43.85 86.09
C GLN A 81 16.24 43.87 84.58
N GLU A 82 16.46 45.06 84.01
CA GLU A 82 16.78 45.20 82.59
C GLU A 82 18.17 44.68 82.25
N MET A 83 19.14 44.84 83.16
CA MET A 83 20.48 44.27 83.02
C MET A 83 20.43 42.73 82.95
N GLN A 84 19.75 42.08 83.90
CA GLN A 84 19.60 40.62 83.90
C GLN A 84 18.88 40.10 82.64
N ALA A 85 17.83 40.78 82.19
CA ALA A 85 17.11 40.41 80.98
C ALA A 85 18.01 40.51 79.73
N THR A 86 18.82 41.56 79.65
CA THR A 86 19.72 41.80 78.52
C THR A 86 20.89 40.82 78.50
N GLU A 87 21.45 40.48 79.66
CA GLU A 87 22.46 39.40 79.79
C GLU A 87 21.93 38.03 79.39
N ALA A 88 20.70 37.70 79.81
CA ALA A 88 20.08 36.42 79.44
C ALA A 88 19.88 36.32 77.92
N ALA A 89 19.50 37.42 77.27
CA ALA A 89 19.41 37.50 75.82
C ALA A 89 20.80 37.40 75.15
N ALA A 90 21.79 38.13 75.65
CA ALA A 90 23.17 38.09 75.15
C ALA A 90 23.76 36.68 75.21
N ARG A 91 23.53 35.95 76.31
CA ARG A 91 23.94 34.55 76.45
C ARG A 91 23.35 33.67 75.35
N LYS A 92 22.05 33.84 75.05
CA LYS A 92 21.40 33.08 73.96
C LYS A 92 21.99 33.41 72.59
N ASN A 93 22.37 34.67 72.33
CA ASN A 93 23.05 35.02 71.09
C ASN A 93 24.43 34.33 70.99
N ILE A 94 25.19 34.27 72.09
CA ILE A 94 26.49 33.57 72.10
C ILE A 94 26.31 32.08 71.86
N GLU A 95 25.38 31.43 72.58
CA GLU A 95 25.05 30.02 72.39
C GLU A 95 24.60 29.72 70.96
N ALA A 96 23.82 30.62 70.34
CA ALA A 96 23.38 30.49 68.96
C ALA A 96 24.56 30.59 67.97
N VAL A 97 25.48 31.56 68.15
CA VAL A 97 26.69 31.64 67.30
C VAL A 97 27.53 30.38 67.44
N ASP A 98 27.78 29.92 68.65
CA ASP A 98 28.60 28.73 68.90
C ASP A 98 27.99 27.46 68.30
N GLU A 99 26.66 27.34 68.32
CA GLU A 99 25.96 26.22 67.70
C GLU A 99 25.98 26.30 66.16
N THR A 100 25.68 27.47 65.59
CA THR A 100 25.72 27.67 64.13
C THR A 100 27.15 27.55 63.60
N PHE A 101 28.17 27.89 64.38
CA PHE A 101 29.58 27.62 64.05
C PHE A 101 29.87 26.15 63.83
N LYS A 102 29.34 25.24 64.66
CA LYS A 102 29.53 23.79 64.47
C LYS A 102 28.91 23.32 63.15
N GLN A 103 27.73 23.84 62.83
CA GLN A 103 27.01 23.49 61.61
C GLN A 103 27.73 24.01 60.37
N TYR A 104 28.18 25.27 60.41
CA TYR A 104 28.95 25.89 59.34
C TYR A 104 30.29 25.20 59.14
N GLU A 105 31.00 24.82 60.21
CA GLU A 105 32.26 24.09 60.09
C GLU A 105 32.12 22.75 59.35
N ALA A 106 31.03 22.04 59.62
CA ALA A 106 30.74 20.75 59.01
C ALA A 106 30.45 20.86 57.50
N SER A 107 30.05 22.03 57.01
CA SER A 107 29.73 22.28 55.60
C SER A 107 30.88 22.90 54.79
N LEU A 108 32.00 23.28 55.44
CA LEU A 108 33.15 23.88 54.76
C LEU A 108 33.87 22.88 53.86
N ARG A 109 34.15 23.32 52.62
CA ARG A 109 34.86 22.56 51.60
C ARG A 109 36.06 23.35 51.08
N GLY A 110 37.25 23.07 51.59
CA GLY A 110 38.50 23.69 51.13
C GLY A 110 39.38 24.14 52.30
N ALA A 111 40.69 24.18 52.05
CA ALA A 111 41.66 24.57 53.08
C ALA A 111 41.60 26.08 53.39
N GLU A 112 41.33 26.91 52.38
CA GLU A 112 41.27 28.37 52.50
C GLU A 112 40.04 28.84 53.29
N ASP A 113 38.85 28.33 52.97
CA ASP A 113 37.62 28.59 53.72
C ASP A 113 37.77 28.20 55.19
N ARG A 114 38.39 27.04 55.44
CA ARG A 114 38.60 26.53 56.79
C ARG A 114 39.55 27.43 57.57
N GLN A 115 40.64 27.88 56.96
CA GLN A 115 41.57 28.80 57.61
C GLN A 115 40.87 30.11 58.02
N THR A 116 40.16 30.76 57.09
CA THR A 116 39.45 32.02 57.37
C THR A 116 38.40 31.83 58.46
N PHE A 117 37.71 30.68 58.48
CA PHE A 117 36.75 30.35 59.52
C PHE A 117 37.38 30.08 60.90
N GLU A 118 38.55 29.43 60.98
CA GLU A 118 39.28 29.29 62.24
C GLU A 118 39.74 30.64 62.79
N GLU A 119 40.19 31.55 61.91
CA GLU A 119 40.53 32.92 62.29
C GLU A 119 39.31 33.66 62.86
N LEU A 120 38.13 33.47 62.26
CA LEU A 120 36.87 34.03 62.75
C LEU A 120 36.48 33.46 64.12
N LYS A 121 36.55 32.12 64.29
CA LYS A 121 36.28 31.46 65.58
C LYS A 121 37.20 31.96 66.68
N SER A 122 38.49 32.15 66.37
CA SER A 122 39.46 32.71 67.31
C SER A 122 39.14 34.15 67.69
N ALA A 123 38.82 35.01 66.72
CA ALA A 123 38.44 36.40 66.98
C ALA A 123 37.12 36.50 67.77
N TRP A 124 36.17 35.60 67.50
CA TRP A 124 34.93 35.49 68.26
C TRP A 124 35.17 35.09 69.71
N ALA A 125 35.99 34.08 69.96
CA ALA A 125 36.33 33.65 71.31
C ALA A 125 37.00 34.78 72.12
N GLU A 126 37.90 35.55 71.49
CA GLU A 126 38.48 36.75 72.11
C GLU A 126 37.39 37.79 72.43
N TYR A 127 36.49 38.07 71.50
CA TYR A 127 35.38 39.01 71.70
C TYR A 127 34.46 38.59 72.85
N VAL A 128 34.14 37.30 72.98
CA VAL A 128 33.30 36.76 74.07
C VAL A 128 33.97 36.97 75.44
N VAL A 129 35.29 36.85 75.53
CA VAL A 129 36.03 37.18 76.77
C VAL A 129 35.86 38.66 77.12
N LEU A 130 35.98 39.56 76.14
CA LEU A 130 35.79 40.99 76.35
C LEU A 130 34.33 41.32 76.70
N HIS A 131 33.35 40.65 76.08
CA HIS A 131 31.94 40.74 76.45
C HIS A 131 31.74 40.49 77.94
N HIS A 132 32.29 39.39 78.47
CA HIS A 132 32.14 39.07 79.90
C HIS A 132 32.77 40.14 80.82
N GLN A 133 33.91 40.72 80.43
CA GLN A 133 34.54 41.82 81.17
C GLN A 133 33.68 43.08 81.17
N LEU A 134 33.11 43.44 80.01
CA LEU A 134 32.16 44.56 79.89
C LEU A 134 30.94 44.36 80.79
N ILE A 135 30.36 43.16 80.77
CA ILE A 135 29.21 42.82 81.61
C ILE A 135 29.53 42.98 83.11
N GLN A 136 30.73 42.56 83.55
CA GLN A 136 31.17 42.75 84.94
C GLN A 136 31.34 44.23 85.32
N LEU A 137 31.94 45.05 84.47
CA LEU A 137 32.08 46.50 84.69
C LEU A 137 30.71 47.18 84.82
N ASN A 138 29.77 46.81 83.94
CA ASN A 138 28.40 47.30 83.98
C ASN A 138 27.69 46.92 85.29
N ARG A 139 27.81 45.66 85.73
CA ARG A 139 27.25 45.18 87.03
C ARG A 139 27.79 45.93 88.24
N GLN A 140 29.03 46.38 88.18
CA GLN A 140 29.67 47.19 89.23
C GLN A 140 29.25 48.66 89.20
N GLY A 141 28.40 49.07 88.25
CA GLY A 141 27.96 50.46 88.09
C GLY A 141 29.02 51.40 87.48
N LYS A 142 30.12 50.86 86.96
CA LYS A 142 31.27 51.62 86.48
C LYS A 142 31.13 52.07 85.03
N ARG A 143 30.19 52.99 84.76
CA ARG A 143 29.87 53.44 83.39
C ARG A 143 31.09 53.99 82.63
N ASP A 144 31.86 54.90 83.21
CA ASP A 144 33.02 55.52 82.54
C ASP A 144 34.17 54.53 82.25
N GLU A 145 34.33 53.51 83.10
CA GLU A 145 35.27 52.41 82.85
C GLU A 145 34.76 51.50 81.72
N ALA A 146 33.46 51.18 81.69
CA ALA A 146 32.84 50.39 80.64
C ALA A 146 32.93 51.07 79.26
N GLU A 147 32.66 52.38 79.18
CA GLU A 147 32.75 53.14 77.92
C GLU A 147 34.19 53.16 77.35
N ARG A 148 35.18 53.42 78.22
CA ARG A 148 36.60 53.34 77.82
C ARG A 148 36.99 51.93 77.42
N PHE A 149 36.55 50.91 78.15
CA PHE A 149 36.81 49.52 77.82
C PHE A 149 36.27 49.14 76.42
N VAL A 150 35.04 49.57 76.09
CA VAL A 150 34.49 49.38 74.75
C VAL A 150 35.33 50.08 73.69
N ALA A 151 35.72 51.34 73.93
CA ALA A 151 36.47 52.13 72.96
C ALA A 151 37.90 51.60 72.73
N GLU A 152 38.59 51.18 73.77
CA GLU A 152 40.02 50.83 73.73
C GLU A 152 40.29 49.33 73.57
N LYS A 153 39.35 48.45 73.94
CA LYS A 153 39.55 46.99 73.90
C LYS A 153 38.61 46.29 72.93
N MET A 154 37.30 46.51 73.05
CA MET A 154 36.32 45.79 72.20
C MET A 154 36.29 46.30 70.76
N ARG A 155 36.31 47.62 70.56
CA ARG A 155 36.21 48.24 69.23
C ARG A 155 37.39 47.87 68.30
N PRO A 156 38.65 47.78 68.76
CA PRO A 156 39.75 47.28 67.94
C PRO A 156 39.55 45.83 67.49
N VAL A 157 39.22 44.90 68.40
CA VAL A 157 38.94 43.49 68.04
C VAL A 157 37.82 43.40 67.02
N LEU A 158 36.79 44.23 67.17
CA LEU A 158 35.69 44.28 66.22
C LEU A 158 36.12 44.74 64.83
N ARG A 159 36.74 45.93 64.74
CA ARG A 159 37.07 46.57 63.45
C ARG A 159 38.24 45.95 62.72
N GLU A 160 39.22 45.45 63.46
CA GLU A 160 40.49 44.98 62.89
C GLU A 160 40.51 43.46 62.69
N ARG A 161 39.61 42.72 63.37
CA ARG A 161 39.56 41.26 63.27
C ARG A 161 38.20 40.74 62.83
N LEU A 162 37.14 40.96 63.60
CA LEU A 162 35.82 40.37 63.31
C LEU A 162 35.18 40.91 62.03
N ASP A 163 34.96 42.23 61.91
CA ASP A 163 34.27 42.83 60.77
C ASP A 163 34.98 42.50 59.42
N PRO A 164 36.32 42.55 59.30
CA PRO A 164 37.02 42.14 58.07
C PRO A 164 36.85 40.66 57.73
N LEU A 165 36.90 39.77 58.72
CA LEU A 165 36.70 38.34 58.50
C LEU A 165 35.26 38.03 58.08
N ILE A 166 34.29 38.72 58.69
CA ILE A 166 32.87 38.59 58.32
C ILE A 166 32.65 39.03 56.87
N HIS A 167 33.13 40.23 56.53
CA HIS A 167 33.02 40.74 55.16
C HIS A 167 33.71 39.83 54.14
N LYS A 168 34.90 39.29 54.48
CA LYS A 168 35.62 38.38 53.59
C LYS A 168 34.81 37.11 53.30
N ILE A 169 34.23 36.49 54.34
CA ILE A 169 33.42 35.28 54.18
C ILE A 169 32.14 35.56 53.40
N ASP A 170 31.45 36.67 53.68
CA ASP A 170 30.27 37.09 52.91
C ASP A 170 30.59 37.28 51.42
N GLU A 171 31.70 37.94 51.11
CA GLU A 171 32.12 38.16 49.73
C GLU A 171 32.47 36.85 49.03
N GLU A 172 33.16 35.92 49.71
CA GLU A 172 33.47 34.59 49.18
C GLU A 172 32.20 33.78 48.89
N ILE A 173 31.22 33.79 49.80
CA ILE A 173 29.92 33.12 49.62
C ILE A 173 29.19 33.71 48.41
N ALA A 174 29.15 35.05 48.29
CA ALA A 174 28.51 35.73 47.17
C ALA A 174 29.20 35.41 45.83
N GLN A 175 30.53 35.44 45.79
CA GLN A 175 31.31 35.11 44.60
C GLN A 175 31.12 33.65 44.17
N LYS A 176 31.16 32.70 45.12
CA LYS A 176 30.90 31.27 44.84
C LYS A 176 29.49 31.04 44.30
N SER A 177 28.49 31.68 44.89
CA SER A 177 27.10 31.60 44.42
C SER A 177 26.93 32.13 43.00
N LYS A 178 27.53 33.28 42.68
CA LYS A 178 27.50 33.88 41.34
C LYS A 178 28.22 33.03 40.29
N ARG A 179 29.36 32.42 40.65
CA ARG A 179 30.07 31.48 39.76
C ARG A 179 29.23 30.25 39.49
N ALA A 180 28.59 29.68 40.52
CA ALA A 180 27.74 28.52 40.37
C ALA A 180 26.51 28.81 39.50
N GLU A 181 25.87 29.97 39.66
CA GLU A 181 24.79 30.45 38.77
C GLU A 181 25.26 30.52 37.31
N THR A 182 26.44 31.11 37.07
CA THR A 182 27.01 31.21 35.71
C THR A 182 27.26 29.83 35.10
N VAL A 183 27.81 28.89 35.88
CA VAL A 183 28.07 27.51 35.43
C VAL A 183 26.76 26.78 35.11
N ILE A 184 25.71 26.97 35.91
CA ILE A 184 24.37 26.40 35.66
C ILE A 184 23.81 26.95 34.34
N GLU A 185 23.85 28.26 34.15
CA GLU A 185 23.33 28.92 32.95
C GLU A 185 24.09 28.47 31.69
N GLU A 186 25.43 28.44 31.73
CA GLU A 186 26.23 27.95 30.61
C GLU A 186 25.94 26.47 30.29
N THR A 187 25.80 25.64 31.32
CA THR A 187 25.48 24.21 31.15
C THR A 187 24.09 24.04 30.54
N TYR A 188 23.11 24.82 30.99
CA TYR A 188 21.75 24.83 30.46
C TYR A 188 21.71 25.31 29.01
N GLN A 189 22.37 26.40 28.66
CA GLN A 189 22.41 26.92 27.28
C GLN A 189 23.08 25.92 26.33
N ARG A 190 24.18 25.29 26.76
CA ARG A 190 24.83 24.22 25.98
C ARG A 190 23.92 23.01 25.82
N ALA A 191 23.27 22.57 26.90
CA ALA A 191 22.30 21.47 26.87
C ALA A 191 21.17 21.76 25.88
N ARG A 192 20.61 22.97 25.92
CA ARG A 192 19.53 23.43 25.04
C ARG A 192 19.98 23.50 23.58
N LEU A 193 21.15 24.08 23.29
CA LEU A 193 21.68 24.17 21.93
C LEU A 193 21.89 22.78 21.32
N TRP A 194 22.58 21.89 22.03
CA TRP A 194 22.85 20.53 21.54
C TRP A 194 21.57 19.71 21.38
N THR A 195 20.63 19.82 22.32
CA THR A 195 19.32 19.15 22.22
C THR A 195 18.55 19.67 21.00
N GLY A 196 18.55 20.98 20.78
CA GLY A 196 17.94 21.60 19.60
C GLY A 196 18.54 21.10 18.28
N ILE A 197 19.87 21.06 18.17
CA ILE A 197 20.57 20.51 17.00
C ILE A 197 20.17 19.04 16.78
N PHE A 198 20.15 18.23 17.85
CA PHE A 198 19.84 16.81 17.75
C PHE A 198 18.38 16.57 17.32
N VAL A 199 17.44 17.38 17.82
CA VAL A 199 16.03 17.37 17.39
C VAL A 199 15.91 17.71 15.91
N VAL A 200 16.56 18.80 15.46
CA VAL A 200 16.52 19.20 14.05
C VAL A 200 17.12 18.11 13.15
N CYS A 201 18.25 17.52 13.52
CA CYS A 201 18.84 16.40 12.80
C CYS A 201 17.89 15.20 12.76
N ALA A 202 17.26 14.83 13.89
CA ALA A 202 16.31 13.72 13.95
C ALA A 202 15.10 13.95 13.02
N VAL A 203 14.56 15.17 12.98
CA VAL A 203 13.46 15.56 12.10
C VAL A 203 13.89 15.49 10.63
N LEU A 204 15.06 16.04 10.28
CA LEU A 204 15.55 16.02 8.90
C LEU A 204 15.79 14.60 8.40
N VAL A 205 16.42 13.74 9.22
CA VAL A 205 16.65 12.34 8.88
C VAL A 205 15.32 11.59 8.73
N SER A 206 14.40 11.73 9.69
CA SER A 206 13.08 11.10 9.63
C SER A 206 12.29 11.54 8.40
N SER A 207 12.33 12.84 8.08
CA SER A 207 11.66 13.42 6.91
C SER A 207 12.28 12.89 5.61
N LEU A 208 13.61 12.77 5.55
CA LEU A 208 14.31 12.21 4.40
C LEU A 208 13.91 10.75 4.17
N PHE A 209 13.89 9.92 5.21
CA PHE A 209 13.44 8.53 5.11
C PHE A 209 11.97 8.43 4.67
N GLY A 210 11.09 9.25 5.27
CA GLY A 210 9.68 9.32 4.88
C GLY A 210 9.50 9.70 3.41
N TRP A 211 10.23 10.72 2.95
CA TRP A 211 10.21 11.17 1.57
C TRP A 211 10.74 10.11 0.59
N LEU A 212 11.86 9.45 0.91
CA LEU A 212 12.44 8.39 0.07
C LEU A 212 11.49 7.19 -0.07
N ILE A 213 10.93 6.71 1.04
CA ILE A 213 9.97 5.60 1.04
C ILE A 213 8.72 5.99 0.26
N SER A 214 8.15 7.18 0.53
CA SER A 214 6.96 7.67 -0.15
C SER A 214 7.18 7.81 -1.66
N ARG A 215 8.29 8.42 -2.08
CA ARG A 215 8.64 8.58 -3.51
C ARG A 215 8.79 7.23 -4.21
N TYR A 216 9.42 6.26 -3.57
CA TYR A 216 9.57 4.92 -4.10
C TYR A 216 8.21 4.20 -4.24
N LEU A 217 7.44 4.13 -3.16
CA LEU A 217 6.16 3.41 -3.12
C LEU A 217 5.17 4.00 -4.14
N THR A 218 5.03 5.33 -4.13
CA THR A 218 4.14 6.03 -5.05
C THR A 218 4.59 5.90 -6.50
N GLY A 219 5.89 5.79 -6.76
CA GLY A 219 6.44 5.55 -8.10
C GLY A 219 6.04 4.20 -8.66
N VAL A 220 6.23 3.13 -7.88
CA VAL A 220 5.88 1.75 -8.27
C VAL A 220 4.37 1.61 -8.48
N VAL A 221 3.56 2.13 -7.55
CA VAL A 221 2.09 2.09 -7.67
C VAL A 221 1.62 2.85 -8.92
N ARG A 222 2.19 4.03 -9.22
CA ARG A 222 1.86 4.77 -10.45
C ARG A 222 2.26 4.02 -11.73
N GLN A 223 3.32 3.23 -11.69
CA GLN A 223 3.74 2.42 -12.84
C GLN A 223 2.74 1.27 -13.07
N MET A 224 2.34 0.58 -12.00
CA MET A 224 1.33 -0.48 -12.06
C MET A 224 -0.03 0.04 -12.53
N MET A 225 -0.51 1.16 -11.99
CA MET A 225 -1.77 1.77 -12.42
C MET A 225 -1.74 2.13 -13.91
N ARG A 226 -0.64 2.67 -14.42
CA ARG A 226 -0.48 2.95 -15.84
C ARG A 226 -0.48 1.68 -16.69
N GLY A 227 0.19 0.61 -16.24
CA GLY A 227 0.15 -0.68 -16.91
C GLY A 227 -1.27 -1.24 -17.00
N MET A 228 -1.99 -1.29 -15.88
CA MET A 228 -3.37 -1.76 -15.83
C MET A 228 -4.31 -0.92 -16.70
N GLU A 229 -4.14 0.40 -16.72
CA GLU A 229 -4.97 1.26 -17.56
C GLU A 229 -4.70 1.06 -19.05
N ASN A 230 -3.43 0.89 -19.44
CA ASN A 230 -3.07 0.56 -20.81
C ASN A 230 -3.63 -0.81 -21.22
N LEU A 231 -3.55 -1.81 -20.33
CA LEU A 231 -4.14 -3.13 -20.58
C LEU A 231 -5.65 -3.04 -20.79
N ARG A 232 -6.35 -2.27 -19.94
CA ARG A 232 -7.80 -2.07 -20.00
C ARG A 232 -8.23 -1.34 -21.26
N THR A 233 -7.54 -0.25 -21.62
CA THR A 233 -7.94 0.66 -22.71
C THR A 233 -7.36 0.29 -24.07
N GLY A 234 -6.26 -0.46 -24.11
CA GLY A 234 -5.63 -0.98 -25.31
C GLY A 234 -6.09 -2.41 -25.60
N ASP A 235 -5.32 -3.38 -25.13
CA ASP A 235 -5.44 -4.79 -25.55
C ASP A 235 -6.83 -5.37 -25.25
N LEU A 236 -7.39 -5.13 -24.05
CA LEU A 236 -8.70 -5.66 -23.67
C LEU A 236 -9.84 -5.00 -24.45
N ALA A 237 -9.75 -3.68 -24.68
CA ALA A 237 -10.74 -2.94 -25.47
C ALA A 237 -10.69 -3.37 -26.94
N SER A 238 -9.50 -3.57 -27.50
CA SER A 238 -9.32 -4.07 -28.87
C SER A 238 -9.87 -5.49 -29.03
N LEU A 239 -9.61 -6.38 -28.08
CA LEU A 239 -10.20 -7.73 -28.07
C LEU A 239 -11.72 -7.68 -28.01
N GLN A 240 -12.30 -6.84 -27.13
CA GLN A 240 -13.74 -6.66 -27.03
C GLN A 240 -14.35 -6.15 -28.34
N GLN A 241 -13.71 -5.18 -29.00
CA GLN A 241 -14.17 -4.65 -30.29
C GLN A 241 -14.12 -5.72 -31.39
N ALA A 242 -13.05 -6.53 -31.45
CA ALA A 242 -12.93 -7.62 -32.41
C ALA A 242 -13.99 -8.71 -32.19
N MET A 243 -14.30 -9.04 -30.93
CA MET A 243 -15.40 -9.95 -30.58
C MET A 243 -16.77 -9.42 -31.03
N GLN A 244 -17.06 -8.14 -30.77
CA GLN A 244 -18.31 -7.51 -31.23
C GLN A 244 -18.41 -7.45 -32.75
N ALA A 245 -17.31 -7.18 -33.44
CA ALA A 245 -17.28 -7.20 -34.90
C ALA A 245 -17.58 -8.60 -35.45
N MET A 246 -17.00 -9.64 -34.84
CA MET A 246 -17.28 -11.04 -35.20
C MET A 246 -18.73 -11.42 -34.98
N GLU A 247 -19.35 -10.97 -33.88
CA GLU A 247 -20.79 -11.15 -33.61
C GLU A 247 -21.65 -10.53 -34.72
N GLN A 248 -21.25 -9.38 -35.24
CA GLN A 248 -21.91 -8.69 -36.35
C GLN A 248 -21.56 -9.28 -37.73
N GLY A 249 -20.84 -10.41 -37.77
CA GLY A 249 -20.44 -11.10 -39.00
C GLY A 249 -19.17 -10.57 -39.65
N ASN A 250 -18.50 -9.59 -39.05
CA ASN A 250 -17.23 -9.08 -39.54
C ASN A 250 -16.04 -9.88 -38.97
N LEU A 251 -15.48 -10.78 -39.77
CA LEU A 251 -14.33 -11.62 -39.42
C LEU A 251 -12.97 -10.99 -39.77
N THR A 252 -12.92 -9.71 -40.16
CA THR A 252 -11.66 -9.03 -40.51
C THR A 252 -11.13 -8.09 -39.43
N ALA A 253 -11.87 -7.93 -38.33
CA ALA A 253 -11.43 -7.11 -37.20
C ALA A 253 -10.25 -7.76 -36.47
N GLU A 254 -9.12 -7.04 -36.42
CA GLU A 254 -7.87 -7.51 -35.83
C GLU A 254 -7.79 -7.17 -34.33
N VAL A 255 -7.23 -8.08 -33.54
CA VAL A 255 -6.90 -7.84 -32.13
C VAL A 255 -5.51 -7.21 -32.07
N VAL A 256 -5.45 -5.95 -31.61
CA VAL A 256 -4.20 -5.19 -31.55
C VAL A 256 -3.65 -5.22 -30.13
N THR A 257 -2.44 -5.77 -29.97
CA THR A 257 -1.71 -5.84 -28.70
C THR A 257 -0.65 -4.75 -28.64
N GLN A 258 -0.78 -3.79 -27.72
CA GLN A 258 0.15 -2.65 -27.61
C GLN A 258 0.77 -2.52 -26.22
N THR A 259 0.22 -3.20 -25.22
CA THR A 259 0.61 -2.98 -23.82
C THR A 259 1.96 -3.61 -23.53
N PRO A 260 3.00 -2.83 -23.13
CA PRO A 260 4.30 -3.39 -22.78
C PRO A 260 4.28 -4.05 -21.39
N PRO A 261 5.15 -5.05 -21.15
CA PRO A 261 5.28 -5.66 -19.83
C PRO A 261 5.88 -4.69 -18.81
N LEU A 262 5.55 -4.89 -17.54
CA LEU A 262 6.12 -4.15 -16.42
C LEU A 262 7.54 -4.66 -16.14
N ASN A 263 8.53 -3.79 -16.37
CA ASN A 263 9.94 -4.03 -16.04
C ASN A 263 10.24 -3.72 -14.58
N LEU A 264 9.69 -4.52 -13.66
CA LEU A 264 9.96 -4.40 -12.23
C LEU A 264 10.62 -5.68 -11.70
N SER A 265 11.94 -5.67 -11.57
CA SER A 265 12.74 -6.83 -11.14
C SER A 265 12.96 -6.93 -9.63
N THR A 266 12.08 -6.36 -8.81
CA THR A 266 12.20 -6.46 -7.35
C THR A 266 11.79 -7.85 -6.86
N ARG A 267 12.31 -8.25 -5.69
CA ARG A 267 11.99 -9.54 -5.05
C ARG A 267 10.88 -9.45 -4.00
N ASP A 268 10.28 -8.28 -3.86
CA ASP A 268 9.26 -7.97 -2.86
C ASP A 268 7.84 -8.22 -3.39
N GLU A 269 6.85 -7.73 -2.65
CA GLU A 269 5.42 -7.83 -3.01
C GLU A 269 5.15 -7.14 -4.35
N PHE A 270 5.80 -6.02 -4.65
CA PHE A 270 5.65 -5.34 -5.92
C PHE A 270 6.22 -6.12 -7.09
N GLY A 271 7.37 -6.79 -6.89
CA GLY A 271 7.93 -7.68 -7.92
C GLY A 271 7.02 -8.87 -8.20
N THR A 272 6.36 -9.39 -7.17
CA THR A 272 5.36 -10.45 -7.32
C THR A 272 4.13 -9.94 -8.09
N LEU A 273 3.60 -8.78 -7.72
CA LEU A 273 2.51 -8.11 -8.45
C LEU A 273 2.86 -7.85 -9.92
N ALA A 274 4.08 -7.41 -10.22
CA ALA A 274 4.53 -7.18 -11.59
C ALA A 274 4.62 -8.48 -12.39
N ARG A 275 5.10 -9.58 -11.79
CA ARG A 275 5.09 -10.92 -12.43
C ARG A 275 3.68 -11.41 -12.69
N THR A 276 2.77 -11.27 -11.71
CA THR A 276 1.36 -11.64 -11.88
C THR A 276 0.69 -10.82 -12.98
N TYR A 277 0.93 -9.50 -13.03
CA TYR A 277 0.46 -8.64 -14.11
C TYR A 277 0.98 -9.08 -15.48
N ASN A 278 2.29 -9.35 -15.60
CA ASN A 278 2.87 -9.80 -16.88
C ASN A 278 2.29 -11.15 -17.31
N ALA A 279 2.07 -12.09 -16.39
CA ALA A 279 1.41 -13.35 -16.71
C ALA A 279 -0.04 -13.17 -17.19
N MET A 280 -0.79 -12.20 -16.64
CA MET A 280 -2.12 -11.84 -17.13
C MET A 280 -2.05 -11.21 -18.53
N LEU A 281 -1.07 -10.34 -18.77
CA LEU A 281 -0.83 -9.73 -20.09
C LEU A 281 -0.54 -10.81 -21.14
N ASP A 282 0.36 -11.74 -20.83
CA ASP A 282 0.70 -12.87 -21.71
C ASP A 282 -0.54 -13.71 -22.03
N GLY A 283 -1.38 -14.00 -21.02
CA GLY A 283 -2.64 -14.72 -21.21
C GLY A 283 -3.65 -13.98 -22.11
N ILE A 284 -3.72 -12.65 -22.04
CA ILE A 284 -4.56 -11.84 -22.93
C ILE A 284 -4.02 -11.87 -24.36
N HIS A 285 -2.70 -11.81 -24.54
CA HIS A 285 -2.08 -11.94 -25.87
C HIS A 285 -2.34 -13.32 -26.46
N GLU A 286 -2.24 -14.39 -25.67
CA GLU A 286 -2.57 -15.75 -26.10
C GLU A 286 -4.05 -15.88 -26.50
N ILE A 287 -4.97 -15.30 -25.73
CA ILE A 287 -6.40 -15.23 -26.10
C ILE A 287 -6.59 -14.48 -27.42
N GLY A 288 -5.91 -13.35 -27.62
CA GLY A 288 -5.95 -12.59 -28.87
C GLY A 288 -5.49 -13.41 -30.07
N HIS A 289 -4.37 -14.13 -29.95
CA HIS A 289 -3.86 -15.02 -30.99
C HIS A 289 -4.80 -16.20 -31.28
N ALA A 290 -5.36 -16.83 -30.24
CA ALA A 290 -6.31 -17.91 -30.39
C ALA A 290 -7.61 -17.43 -31.06
N PHE A 291 -8.07 -16.22 -30.72
CA PHE A 291 -9.22 -15.59 -31.33
C PHE A 291 -9.00 -15.30 -32.82
N ALA A 292 -7.85 -14.72 -33.19
CA ALA A 292 -7.50 -14.50 -34.59
C ALA A 292 -7.48 -15.81 -35.41
N LYS A 293 -6.92 -16.89 -34.83
CA LYS A 293 -6.93 -18.22 -35.46
C LYS A 293 -8.35 -18.78 -35.61
N ALA A 294 -9.23 -18.54 -34.65
CA ALA A 294 -10.63 -18.93 -34.73
C ALA A 294 -11.37 -18.16 -35.83
N GLN A 295 -11.13 -16.85 -35.99
CA GLN A 295 -11.67 -16.05 -37.09
C GLN A 295 -11.23 -16.60 -38.45
N GLU A 296 -9.95 -16.94 -38.61
CA GLU A 296 -9.43 -17.52 -39.85
C GLU A 296 -10.09 -18.86 -40.17
N SER A 297 -10.20 -19.75 -39.17
CA SER A 297 -10.89 -21.03 -39.34
C SER A 297 -12.36 -20.86 -39.71
N MET A 298 -13.05 -19.92 -39.08
CA MET A 298 -14.45 -19.61 -39.40
C MET A 298 -14.60 -19.07 -40.83
N ARG A 299 -13.71 -18.18 -41.26
CA ARG A 299 -13.70 -17.67 -42.63
C ARG A 299 -13.51 -18.78 -43.65
N ASN A 300 -12.58 -19.70 -43.39
CA ASN A 300 -12.34 -20.85 -44.28
C ASN A 300 -13.55 -21.80 -44.32
N ALA A 301 -14.20 -22.03 -43.18
CA ALA A 301 -15.44 -22.83 -43.12
C ALA A 301 -16.58 -22.17 -43.92
N LEU A 302 -16.74 -20.84 -43.84
CA LEU A 302 -17.72 -20.10 -44.64
C LEU A 302 -17.44 -20.19 -46.15
N ILE A 303 -16.18 -20.12 -46.56
CA ILE A 303 -15.78 -20.30 -47.97
C ILE A 303 -16.14 -21.71 -48.45
N GLN A 304 -15.83 -22.75 -47.66
CA GLN A 304 -16.19 -24.13 -47.98
C GLN A 304 -17.71 -24.32 -48.05
N ALA A 305 -18.47 -23.75 -47.11
CA ALA A 305 -19.92 -23.80 -47.11
C ALA A 305 -20.52 -23.11 -48.35
N ALA A 306 -19.97 -21.95 -48.74
CA ALA A 306 -20.39 -21.24 -49.94
C ALA A 306 -20.09 -22.05 -51.22
N GLN A 307 -18.92 -22.70 -51.28
CA GLN A 307 -18.54 -23.55 -52.40
C GLN A 307 -19.44 -24.79 -52.51
N ALA A 308 -19.68 -25.48 -51.40
CA ALA A 308 -20.61 -26.62 -51.34
C ALA A 308 -22.04 -26.20 -51.71
N ALA A 309 -22.50 -25.03 -51.25
CA ALA A 309 -23.79 -24.48 -51.66
C ALA A 309 -23.85 -24.20 -53.18
N GLY A 310 -22.75 -23.72 -53.76
CA GLY A 310 -22.61 -23.55 -55.21
C GLY A 310 -22.68 -24.88 -55.98
N GLU A 311 -21.99 -25.91 -55.51
CA GLU A 311 -22.04 -27.27 -56.08
C GLU A 311 -23.45 -27.85 -56.00
N VAL A 312 -24.12 -27.73 -54.84
CA VAL A 312 -25.51 -28.17 -54.66
C VAL A 312 -26.45 -27.40 -55.57
N SER A 313 -26.26 -26.09 -55.72
CA SER A 313 -27.07 -25.26 -56.63
C SER A 313 -26.88 -25.68 -58.09
N GLY A 314 -25.63 -25.95 -58.51
CA GLY A 314 -25.32 -26.47 -59.84
C GLY A 314 -25.95 -27.84 -60.11
N ALA A 315 -25.77 -28.78 -59.18
CA ALA A 315 -26.38 -30.11 -59.26
C ALA A 315 -27.92 -30.04 -59.27
N SER A 316 -28.51 -29.12 -58.51
CA SER A 316 -29.96 -28.88 -58.54
C SER A 316 -30.43 -28.35 -59.89
N GLY A 317 -29.64 -27.49 -60.54
CA GLY A 317 -29.91 -27.00 -61.90
C GLY A 317 -29.85 -28.11 -62.95
N GLU A 318 -28.84 -28.98 -62.87
CA GLU A 318 -28.71 -30.14 -63.75
C GLU A 318 -29.85 -31.15 -63.53
N LEU A 319 -30.21 -31.41 -62.28
CA LEU A 319 -31.36 -32.26 -61.93
C LEU A 319 -32.68 -31.68 -62.45
N ALA A 320 -32.87 -30.37 -62.36
CA ALA A 320 -34.04 -29.70 -62.92
C ALA A 320 -34.11 -29.90 -64.44
N GLY A 321 -32.99 -29.74 -65.15
CA GLY A 321 -32.91 -30.00 -66.59
C GLY A 321 -33.15 -31.47 -66.96
N SER A 322 -32.59 -32.41 -66.19
CA SER A 322 -32.84 -33.85 -66.39
C SER A 322 -34.30 -34.22 -66.12
N THR A 323 -34.94 -33.61 -65.11
CA THR A 323 -36.37 -33.78 -64.82
C THR A 323 -37.24 -33.21 -65.95
N GLU A 324 -36.89 -32.01 -66.42
CA GLU A 324 -37.11 -31.47 -67.78
C GLU A 324 -37.31 -32.52 -68.86
N GLN A 325 -36.17 -33.06 -69.25
CA GLN A 325 -36.02 -34.01 -70.33
C GLN A 325 -36.77 -35.32 -70.07
N SER A 326 -36.76 -35.81 -68.83
CA SER A 326 -37.50 -37.02 -68.44
C SER A 326 -39.00 -36.82 -68.55
N GLY A 327 -39.52 -35.63 -68.25
CA GLY A 327 -40.94 -35.27 -68.46
C GLY A 327 -41.31 -35.26 -69.95
N GLN A 328 -40.45 -34.71 -70.81
CA GLN A 328 -40.65 -34.74 -72.25
C GLN A 328 -40.64 -36.18 -72.80
N ALA A 329 -39.65 -36.98 -72.42
CA ALA A 329 -39.54 -38.39 -72.82
C ALA A 329 -40.76 -39.20 -72.35
N SER A 330 -41.24 -38.98 -71.12
CA SER A 330 -42.44 -39.64 -70.60
C SER A 330 -43.68 -39.29 -71.42
N THR A 331 -43.80 -38.04 -71.87
CA THR A 331 -44.90 -37.59 -72.74
C THR A 331 -44.83 -38.23 -74.12
N GLU A 332 -43.63 -38.39 -74.68
CA GLU A 332 -43.41 -39.06 -75.97
C GLU A 332 -43.70 -40.56 -75.89
N ILE A 333 -43.28 -41.23 -74.81
CA ILE A 333 -43.62 -42.63 -74.53
C ILE A 333 -45.13 -42.81 -74.37
N ALA A 334 -45.82 -41.89 -73.70
CA ALA A 334 -47.27 -41.93 -73.56
C ALA A 334 -47.96 -41.86 -74.94
N ARG A 335 -47.54 -40.95 -75.81
CA ARG A 335 -48.04 -40.87 -77.20
C ARG A 335 -47.72 -42.12 -78.00
N GLY A 336 -46.50 -42.66 -77.89
CA GLY A 336 -46.11 -43.90 -78.56
C GLY A 336 -46.93 -45.10 -78.09
N SER A 337 -47.22 -45.18 -76.79
CA SER A 337 -48.07 -46.22 -76.21
C SER A 337 -49.51 -46.10 -76.69
N GLU A 338 -50.04 -44.89 -76.81
CA GLU A 338 -51.38 -44.63 -77.36
C GLU A 338 -51.46 -45.04 -78.84
N GLN A 339 -50.44 -44.67 -79.63
CA GLN A 339 -50.33 -45.09 -81.04
C GLN A 339 -50.22 -46.62 -81.17
N LEU A 340 -49.42 -47.27 -80.31
CA LEU A 340 -49.27 -48.72 -80.31
C LEU A 340 -50.59 -49.40 -79.95
N ALA A 341 -51.33 -48.88 -78.97
CA ALA A 341 -52.66 -49.39 -78.60
C ALA A 341 -53.65 -49.28 -79.77
N GLN A 342 -53.63 -48.16 -80.50
CA GLN A 342 -54.44 -47.98 -81.71
C GLN A 342 -54.06 -48.99 -82.81
N GLN A 343 -52.76 -49.17 -83.06
CA GLN A 343 -52.26 -50.15 -84.05
C GLN A 343 -52.61 -51.59 -83.67
N ALA A 344 -52.47 -51.97 -82.40
CA ALA A 344 -52.86 -53.28 -81.91
C ALA A 344 -54.37 -53.53 -82.08
N THR A 345 -55.19 -52.50 -81.85
CA THR A 345 -56.64 -52.55 -82.08
C THR A 345 -56.95 -52.72 -83.57
N ALA A 346 -56.27 -51.99 -84.45
CA ALA A 346 -56.41 -52.13 -85.90
C ALA A 346 -55.97 -53.52 -86.40
N ALA A 347 -54.86 -54.05 -85.87
CA ALA A 347 -54.40 -55.40 -86.18
C ALA A 347 -55.40 -56.48 -85.71
N ALA A 348 -56.01 -56.30 -84.54
CA ALA A 348 -57.07 -57.18 -84.06
C ALA A 348 -58.30 -57.16 -84.99
N GLN A 349 -58.70 -55.97 -85.48
CA GLN A 349 -59.78 -55.86 -86.48
C GLN A 349 -59.40 -56.50 -87.82
N ALA A 350 -58.16 -56.36 -88.27
CA ALA A 350 -57.67 -57.02 -89.48
C ALA A 350 -57.68 -58.56 -89.34
N MET A 351 -57.32 -59.07 -88.16
CA MET A 351 -57.43 -60.49 -87.83
C MET A 351 -58.87 -60.99 -87.85
N ASP A 352 -59.84 -60.22 -87.33
CA ASP A 352 -61.27 -60.56 -87.40
C ASP A 352 -61.77 -60.61 -88.86
N ASN A 353 -61.35 -59.64 -89.69
CA ASN A 353 -61.68 -59.63 -91.12
C ASN A 353 -61.05 -60.83 -91.87
N LEU A 354 -59.85 -61.23 -91.50
CA LEU A 354 -59.19 -62.43 -92.03
C LEU A 354 -59.93 -63.71 -91.65
N ASP A 355 -60.40 -63.85 -90.40
CA ASP A 355 -61.20 -65.02 -89.98
C ASP A 355 -62.49 -65.14 -90.81
N ARG A 356 -63.18 -64.02 -91.04
CA ARG A 356 -64.37 -64.00 -91.91
C ARG A 356 -64.03 -64.40 -93.34
N ALA A 357 -62.93 -63.89 -93.91
CA ALA A 357 -62.51 -64.23 -95.26
C ALA A 357 -62.18 -65.73 -95.42
N ILE A 358 -61.54 -66.34 -94.43
CA ILE A 358 -61.23 -67.78 -94.41
C ILE A 358 -62.53 -68.61 -94.44
N ARG A 359 -63.53 -68.24 -93.63
CA ARG A 359 -64.85 -68.93 -93.63
C ARG A 359 -65.54 -68.82 -95.00
N THR A 360 -65.48 -67.65 -95.64
CA THR A 360 -66.05 -67.44 -96.98
C THR A 360 -65.35 -68.30 -98.04
N VAL A 361 -64.02 -68.41 -97.98
CA VAL A 361 -63.25 -69.27 -98.91
C VAL A 361 -63.59 -70.74 -98.69
N GLN A 362 -63.76 -71.18 -97.44
CA GLN A 362 -64.22 -72.55 -97.15
C GLN A 362 -65.60 -72.84 -97.75
N GLN A 363 -66.57 -71.96 -97.55
CA GLN A 363 -67.91 -72.09 -98.16
C GLN A 363 -67.86 -72.09 -99.69
N GLY A 364 -67.02 -71.22 -100.28
CA GLY A 364 -66.82 -71.18 -101.73
C GLY A 364 -66.19 -72.47 -102.28
N SER A 365 -65.28 -73.08 -101.54
CA SER A 365 -64.62 -74.33 -101.94
C SER A 365 -65.56 -75.54 -101.92
N GLU A 366 -66.50 -75.61 -100.96
CA GLU A 366 -67.56 -76.62 -100.95
C GLU A 366 -68.50 -76.47 -102.14
N ALA A 367 -68.99 -75.25 -102.40
CA ALA A 367 -69.86 -74.97 -103.55
C ALA A 367 -69.18 -75.29 -104.89
N GLN A 368 -67.88 -75.03 -105.01
CA GLN A 368 -67.12 -75.33 -106.22
C GLN A 368 -66.92 -76.84 -106.42
N ARG A 369 -66.76 -77.61 -105.33
CA ARG A 369 -66.70 -79.08 -105.39
C ARG A 369 -68.02 -79.68 -105.88
N GLU A 370 -69.13 -79.14 -105.43
CA GLU A 370 -70.48 -79.57 -105.84
C GLU A 370 -70.76 -79.24 -107.32
N ALA A 371 -70.35 -78.04 -107.77
CA ALA A 371 -70.45 -77.64 -109.18
C ALA A 371 -69.60 -78.49 -110.12
N ALA A 372 -68.39 -78.90 -109.69
CA ALA A 372 -67.52 -79.76 -110.49
C ALA A 372 -68.12 -81.17 -110.70
N GLN A 373 -68.79 -81.73 -109.68
CA GLN A 373 -69.48 -83.01 -109.81
C GLN A 373 -70.67 -82.94 -110.78
N GLN A 374 -71.46 -81.86 -110.75
CA GLN A 374 -72.56 -81.65 -111.70
C GLN A 374 -72.06 -81.52 -113.15
N ALA A 375 -70.94 -80.84 -113.38
CA ALA A 375 -70.35 -80.69 -114.71
C ALA A 375 -69.87 -82.03 -115.30
N GLU A 376 -69.30 -82.90 -114.47
CA GLU A 376 -68.80 -84.22 -114.88
C GLU A 376 -69.95 -85.15 -115.32
N GLU A 377 -71.09 -85.07 -114.64
CA GLU A 377 -72.30 -85.84 -114.98
C GLU A 377 -72.97 -85.31 -116.26
N GLY A 378 -72.99 -83.99 -116.45
CA GLY A 378 -73.46 -83.34 -117.68
C GLY A 378 -72.63 -83.72 -118.92
N MET A 379 -71.29 -83.77 -118.78
CA MET A 379 -70.41 -84.20 -119.87
C MET A 379 -70.65 -85.66 -120.27
N ARG A 380 -70.98 -86.52 -119.30
CA ARG A 380 -71.24 -87.95 -119.55
C ARG A 380 -72.55 -88.18 -120.30
N GLN A 381 -73.57 -87.35 -120.07
CA GLN A 381 -74.81 -87.37 -120.84
C GLN A 381 -74.61 -86.84 -122.27
N ALA A 382 -73.83 -85.77 -122.44
CA ALA A 382 -73.51 -85.22 -123.76
C ALA A 382 -72.78 -86.24 -124.65
N ALA A 383 -71.84 -87.01 -124.09
CA ALA A 383 -71.10 -88.03 -124.82
C ALA A 383 -72.02 -89.15 -125.39
N LYS A 384 -73.03 -89.58 -124.62
CA LYS A 384 -74.02 -90.58 -125.10
C LYS A 384 -74.90 -90.06 -126.22
N ALA A 385 -75.32 -88.80 -126.16
CA ALA A 385 -76.17 -88.18 -127.18
C ALA A 385 -75.45 -88.04 -128.53
N VAL A 386 -74.15 -87.74 -128.52
CA VAL A 386 -73.33 -87.65 -129.75
C VAL A 386 -73.18 -89.01 -130.43
N GLU A 387 -73.11 -90.09 -129.66
CA GLU A 387 -72.96 -91.46 -130.18
C GLU A 387 -74.25 -92.00 -130.83
N GLU A 388 -75.43 -91.60 -130.35
CA GLU A 388 -76.73 -91.93 -130.98
C GLU A 388 -76.96 -91.18 -132.30
N VAL A 389 -76.56 -89.90 -132.38
CA VAL A 389 -76.68 -89.08 -133.60
C VAL A 389 -75.77 -89.62 -134.71
N ALA A 390 -74.55 -90.03 -134.38
CA ALA A 390 -73.61 -90.60 -135.34
C ALA A 390 -74.12 -91.90 -135.98
N ARG A 391 -74.88 -92.72 -135.23
CA ARG A 391 -75.46 -93.99 -135.74
C ARG A 391 -76.64 -93.79 -136.69
N SER A 392 -77.36 -92.69 -136.55
CA SER A 392 -78.59 -92.41 -137.30
C SER A 392 -78.32 -91.89 -138.72
N ALA A 393 -77.16 -91.27 -138.96
CA ALA A 393 -76.83 -90.63 -140.23
C ALA A 393 -76.25 -91.58 -141.31
N GLN A 394 -75.94 -92.84 -140.98
CA GLN A 394 -75.41 -93.83 -141.94
C GLN A 394 -76.50 -94.72 -142.60
N GLN A 395 -77.79 -94.51 -142.30
CA GLN A 395 -78.91 -95.32 -142.82
C GLN A 395 -79.95 -94.55 -143.64
N MET A 396 -79.66 -93.31 -144.07
CA MET A 396 -80.44 -92.58 -145.08
C MET A 396 -79.49 -91.95 -146.10
#